data_AF-A0A7S3WQZ9-F1
#
_entry.id   AF-A0A7S3WQZ9-F1
#
_cell.length_a   1.000
_cell.length_b   1.000
_cell.length_c   1.000
_cell.angle_alpha   90.00
_cell.angle_beta   90.00
_cell.angle_gamma   90.00
#
_symmetry.space_group_name_H-M   'P 1'
#
loop_
_entity.id
_entity.type
_entity.pdbx_description
1 polymer ?
#
loop_
_entity_poly.entity_id
_entity_poly.type
_entity_poly.pdbx_seq_one_letter_code
_entity_poly.pdbx_strand_id
1 'polypeptide(L)'
;MGCGAVSKSSRVSIEPRAKNGVEGGRINSVYATYWRDMAFQLLDTERSGCIDADQYALTKTAMSAAMPSEAWERVRHPGSGGICRDEWNAWTREMFEVLGEEAFVEVCEKTMREMRKHSQDEAIRTQLHPWLDLDFSKLEEGFRSHGAARPQKIELTEHRAITVRQLKQLEEFVLAFGDQEGKLRGWWNRAFGLPCYGQAIGKADINLYTLCDWVIFPATAKYQCSYVELVVPRGTTEQRPTWFVSHWWGEPVVDFIAILSQHSVERGLTEDAPYWVCAYANNQHLLGNDLSSDPAESSFRKAIGLSVGTVSVMDKSRVTYTRIWCAYEVYTSIDP
;
A
#
# COMPACT_ATOMS: atom_id res chain seq x y z
N MET A 1 -17.18 -19.63 3.72
CA MET A 1 -17.81 -19.05 2.52
C MET A 1 -16.94 -17.89 2.11
N GLY A 2 -16.02 -18.12 1.18
CA GLY A 2 -15.15 -17.07 0.67
C GLY A 2 -15.98 -16.00 -0.01
N CYS A 3 -15.49 -14.76 -0.01
CA CYS A 3 -16.11 -13.64 -0.71
C CYS A 3 -16.00 -13.89 -2.23
N GLY A 4 -16.86 -14.79 -2.72
CA GLY A 4 -16.95 -15.18 -4.12
C GLY A 4 -17.50 -14.02 -4.93
N ALA A 5 -16.73 -13.70 -5.98
CA ALA A 5 -17.13 -13.03 -7.21
C ALA A 5 -18.51 -12.36 -7.22
N VAL A 6 -18.53 -11.03 -7.11
CA VAL A 6 -19.62 -10.27 -7.73
C VAL A 6 -19.34 -10.26 -9.23
N SER A 7 -19.86 -11.28 -9.94
CA SER A 7 -20.09 -11.20 -11.38
C SER A 7 -21.28 -10.28 -11.62
N LYS A 8 -21.01 -9.02 -11.96
CA LYS A 8 -21.91 -8.15 -12.74
C LYS A 8 -21.12 -6.90 -13.08
N SER A 9 -20.64 -6.82 -14.33
CA SER A 9 -20.55 -5.62 -15.17
C SER A 9 -20.50 -4.26 -14.45
N SER A 10 -19.64 -4.10 -13.45
CA SER A 10 -19.21 -2.81 -12.93
C SER A 10 -17.77 -2.68 -13.37
N ARG A 11 -17.48 -1.58 -14.08
CA ARG A 11 -16.12 -1.21 -14.46
C ARG A 11 -15.29 -1.06 -13.18
N VAL A 12 -14.73 -2.15 -12.68
CA VAL A 12 -13.51 -2.10 -11.88
C VAL A 12 -12.36 -2.17 -12.88
N SER A 13 -12.36 -1.19 -13.79
CA SER A 13 -11.10 -0.65 -14.26
C SER A 13 -10.32 -0.32 -13.00
N ILE A 14 -9.08 -0.76 -12.93
CA ILE A 14 -8.10 -0.02 -12.14
C ILE A 14 -7.99 1.30 -12.89
N GLU A 15 -8.98 2.19 -12.71
CA GLU A 15 -8.69 3.60 -12.83
C GLU A 15 -7.58 3.80 -11.82
N PRO A 16 -6.39 4.28 -12.23
CA PRO A 16 -5.44 4.78 -11.26
C PRO A 16 -6.25 5.70 -10.35
N ARG A 17 -6.25 5.45 -9.03
CA ARG A 17 -6.93 6.30 -8.03
C ARG A 17 -6.83 7.71 -8.57
N ALA A 18 -7.98 8.26 -8.98
CA ALA A 18 -8.01 9.43 -9.84
C ALA A 18 -7.01 10.43 -9.28
N LYS A 19 -6.19 11.02 -10.16
CA LYS A 19 -5.56 12.29 -9.82
C LYS A 19 -6.72 13.17 -9.37
N ASN A 20 -6.95 13.28 -8.07
CA ASN A 20 -7.77 14.33 -7.51
C ASN A 20 -6.97 15.60 -7.80
N GLY A 21 -7.25 16.14 -8.99
CA GLY A 21 -6.85 17.45 -9.43
C GLY A 21 -7.55 18.44 -8.52
N VAL A 22 -6.87 18.79 -7.45
CA VAL A 22 -7.00 20.10 -6.81
C VAL A 22 -5.61 20.70 -6.90
N GLU A 23 -5.35 21.37 -8.02
CA GLU A 23 -4.23 22.31 -8.16
C GLU A 23 -4.58 23.53 -7.29
N GLY A 24 -4.17 23.46 -6.02
CA GLY A 24 -4.42 24.53 -5.06
C GLY A 24 -4.31 24.03 -3.62
N GLY A 25 -3.09 23.72 -3.16
CA GLY A 25 -2.85 23.51 -1.73
C GLY A 25 -2.21 22.20 -1.28
N ARG A 26 -1.27 21.63 -2.03
CA ARG A 26 -0.58 20.39 -1.63
C ARG A 26 0.51 20.66 -0.59
N ILE A 27 0.58 19.79 0.42
CA ILE A 27 1.79 19.61 1.23
C ILE A 27 2.90 19.12 0.27
N ASN A 28 4.09 19.72 0.31
CA ASN A 28 5.22 19.37 -0.57
C ASN A 28 5.91 18.05 -0.19
N SER A 29 5.17 17.13 0.42
CA SER A 29 5.56 15.77 0.73
C SER A 29 4.37 14.84 0.53
N VAL A 30 4.58 13.79 -0.26
CA VAL A 30 3.58 12.74 -0.47
C VAL A 30 3.37 11.93 0.82
N TYR A 31 4.44 11.68 1.58
CA TYR A 31 4.36 10.93 2.83
C TYR A 31 3.53 11.68 3.88
N ALA A 32 3.81 12.97 4.11
CA ALA A 32 3.02 13.81 5.01
C ALA A 32 1.57 13.94 4.52
N THR A 33 1.35 13.99 3.20
CA THR A 33 0.00 13.98 2.62
C THR A 33 -0.79 12.72 3.00
N TYR A 34 -0.16 11.54 2.99
CA TYR A 34 -0.81 10.31 3.45
C TYR A 34 -1.18 10.38 4.93
N TRP A 35 -0.28 10.84 5.79
CA TRP A 35 -0.57 10.97 7.22
C TRP A 35 -1.72 11.93 7.50
N ARG A 36 -1.76 13.08 6.82
CA ARG A 36 -2.88 14.02 6.87
C ARG A 36 -4.19 13.36 6.44
N ASP A 37 -4.17 12.66 5.31
CA ASP A 37 -5.38 12.07 4.73
C ASP A 37 -5.90 10.90 5.57
N MET A 38 -5.01 10.09 6.14
CA MET A 38 -5.37 9.03 7.09
C MET A 38 -5.96 9.62 8.37
N ALA A 39 -5.38 10.72 8.89
CA ALA A 39 -5.93 11.41 10.06
C ALA A 39 -7.34 11.91 9.80
N PHE A 40 -7.58 12.54 8.65
CA PHE A 40 -8.93 12.96 8.28
C PHE A 40 -9.89 11.77 8.15
N GLN A 41 -9.49 10.70 7.46
CA GLN A 41 -10.36 9.53 7.26
C GLN A 41 -10.70 8.79 8.54
N LEU A 42 -9.79 8.77 9.52
CA LEU A 42 -10.06 8.21 10.84
C LEU A 42 -11.09 9.04 11.61
N LEU A 43 -11.12 10.35 11.37
CA LEU A 43 -11.99 11.30 12.04
C LEU A 43 -13.35 11.47 11.37
N ASP A 44 -13.42 11.45 10.05
CA ASP A 44 -14.67 11.49 9.28
C ASP A 44 -15.36 10.12 9.28
N THR A 45 -15.82 9.71 10.46
CA THR A 45 -16.38 8.37 10.72
C THR A 45 -17.66 8.12 9.91
N GLU A 46 -18.46 9.16 9.69
CA GLU A 46 -19.66 9.13 8.84
C GLU A 46 -19.34 9.27 7.35
N ARG A 47 -18.08 9.54 6.99
CA ARG A 47 -17.63 9.79 5.60
C ARG A 47 -18.45 10.88 4.91
N SER A 48 -18.85 11.90 5.67
CA SER A 48 -19.62 13.04 5.20
C SER A 48 -18.77 14.03 4.40
N GLY A 49 -17.44 13.90 4.48
CA GLY A 49 -16.49 14.91 4.02
C GLY A 49 -16.25 16.02 5.04
N CYS A 50 -16.83 15.91 6.24
CA CYS A 50 -16.70 16.84 7.35
C CYS A 50 -16.62 16.11 8.70
N ILE A 51 -15.89 16.70 9.63
CA ILE A 51 -15.79 16.28 11.03
C ILE A 51 -16.71 17.20 11.83
N ASP A 52 -17.56 16.64 12.69
CA ASP A 52 -18.47 17.45 13.53
C ASP A 52 -17.72 18.30 14.57
N ALA A 53 -18.44 19.21 15.23
CA ALA A 53 -17.85 20.16 16.16
C ALA A 53 -17.22 19.50 17.40
N ASP A 54 -17.82 18.43 17.93
CA ASP A 54 -17.35 17.77 19.15
C ASP A 54 -16.07 16.98 18.86
N GLN A 55 -16.06 16.23 17.77
CA GLN A 55 -14.90 15.47 17.33
C GLN A 55 -13.78 16.40 16.84
N TYR A 56 -14.11 17.54 16.23
CA TYR A 56 -13.13 18.54 15.87
C TYR A 56 -12.50 19.22 17.08
N ALA A 57 -13.29 19.54 18.12
CA ALA A 57 -12.78 20.12 19.36
C ALA A 57 -11.75 19.17 20.03
N LEU A 58 -12.08 17.88 20.11
CA LEU A 58 -11.16 16.87 20.62
C LEU A 58 -9.89 16.75 19.76
N THR A 59 -10.04 16.82 18.44
CA THR A 59 -8.91 16.81 17.49
C THR A 59 -7.98 18.00 17.71
N LYS A 60 -8.53 19.22 17.89
CA LYS A 60 -7.73 20.40 18.21
C LYS A 60 -6.96 20.24 19.52
N THR A 61 -7.60 19.70 20.55
CA THR A 61 -6.92 19.42 21.83
C THR A 61 -5.76 18.43 21.63
N ALA A 62 -5.98 17.32 20.95
CA ALA A 62 -4.96 16.32 20.67
C ALA A 62 -3.79 16.90 19.84
N MET A 63 -4.08 17.66 18.79
CA MET A 63 -3.06 18.33 17.97
C MET A 63 -2.25 19.36 18.76
N SER A 64 -2.91 20.16 19.61
CA SER A 64 -2.23 21.15 20.45
C SER A 64 -1.29 20.51 21.47
N ALA A 65 -1.66 19.34 22.00
CA ALA A 65 -0.82 18.59 22.93
C ALA A 65 0.35 17.87 22.23
N ALA A 66 0.19 17.53 20.94
CA ALA A 66 1.20 16.84 20.16
C ALA A 66 2.25 17.77 19.54
N MET A 67 2.00 19.09 19.53
CA MET A 67 2.82 20.09 18.85
C MET A 67 3.49 21.05 19.85
N PRO A 68 4.69 21.61 19.56
CA PRO A 68 5.28 22.68 20.36
C PRO A 68 4.36 23.90 20.48
N SER A 69 4.33 24.53 21.67
CA SER A 69 3.44 25.67 21.94
C SER A 69 3.69 26.85 21.01
N GLU A 70 4.95 27.19 20.73
CA GLU A 70 5.27 28.28 19.80
C GLU A 70 4.81 28.01 18.36
N ALA A 71 4.76 26.74 17.94
CA ALA A 71 4.25 26.36 16.63
C ALA A 71 2.72 26.45 16.59
N TRP A 72 2.03 26.02 17.67
CA TRP A 72 0.58 26.15 17.79
C TRP A 72 0.10 27.60 17.70
N GLU A 73 0.82 28.54 18.31
CA GLU A 73 0.48 29.97 18.25
C GLU A 73 0.66 30.59 16.86
N ARG A 74 1.55 30.03 16.04
CA ARG A 74 1.85 30.54 14.69
C ARG A 74 0.87 30.05 13.62
N VAL A 75 0.12 28.98 13.89
CA VAL A 75 -0.84 28.40 12.96
C VAL A 75 -2.21 29.05 13.17
N ARG A 76 -2.86 29.48 12.09
CA ARG A 76 -4.24 29.93 12.13
C ARG A 76 -5.18 28.75 12.35
N HIS A 77 -5.95 28.81 13.43
CA HIS A 77 -6.93 27.78 13.76
C HIS A 77 -8.29 28.08 13.15
N PRO A 78 -8.92 27.14 12.43
CA PRO A 78 -10.32 27.21 12.07
C PRO A 78 -11.21 27.42 13.30
N GLY A 79 -12.43 27.91 13.05
CA GLY A 79 -13.42 28.22 14.07
C GLY A 79 -13.79 27.02 14.93
N SER A 80 -14.63 27.20 15.95
CA SER A 80 -15.00 26.12 16.89
C SER A 80 -16.11 25.18 16.38
N GLY A 81 -16.63 25.40 15.16
CA GLY A 81 -17.57 24.49 14.52
C GLY A 81 -16.87 23.24 13.97
N GLY A 82 -17.62 22.34 13.33
CA GLY A 82 -17.02 21.24 12.58
C GLY A 82 -16.08 21.73 11.46
N ILE A 83 -15.27 20.84 10.90
CA ILE A 83 -14.31 21.16 9.83
C ILE A 83 -14.52 20.24 8.63
N CYS A 84 -14.59 20.81 7.42
CA CYS A 84 -14.70 20.04 6.19
C CYS A 84 -13.35 19.82 5.52
N ARG A 85 -13.30 18.89 4.55
CA ARG A 85 -12.05 18.44 3.90
C ARG A 85 -11.17 19.57 3.38
N ASP A 86 -11.76 20.59 2.77
CA ASP A 86 -10.99 21.70 2.18
C ASP A 86 -10.34 22.58 3.25
N GLU A 87 -11.08 22.90 4.32
CA GLU A 87 -10.57 23.64 5.47
C GLU A 87 -9.50 22.86 6.22
N TRP A 88 -9.71 21.54 6.39
CA TRP A 88 -8.71 20.63 6.95
C TRP A 88 -7.42 20.64 6.13
N ASN A 89 -7.52 20.53 4.81
CA ASN A 89 -6.37 20.55 3.92
C ASN A 89 -5.60 21.87 4.01
N ALA A 90 -6.30 23.00 4.09
CA ALA A 90 -5.68 24.31 4.26
C ALA A 90 -4.97 24.44 5.61
N TRP A 91 -5.65 24.05 6.70
CA TRP A 91 -5.13 24.16 8.06
C TRP A 91 -3.89 23.28 8.29
N THR A 92 -3.95 22.02 7.86
CA THR A 92 -2.83 21.09 7.99
C THR A 92 -1.66 21.42 7.06
N ARG A 93 -1.89 22.09 5.93
CA ARG A 93 -0.81 22.65 5.11
C ARG A 93 -0.06 23.75 5.86
N GLU A 94 -0.77 24.67 6.50
CA GLU A 94 -0.13 25.73 7.30
C GLU A 94 0.66 25.14 8.47
N MET A 95 0.13 24.11 9.16
CA MET A 95 0.90 23.38 10.17
C MET A 95 2.17 22.76 9.59
N PHE A 96 2.09 22.12 8.42
CA PHE A 96 3.24 21.54 7.76
C PHE A 96 4.31 22.60 7.42
N GLU A 97 3.90 23.78 6.95
CA GLU A 97 4.80 24.90 6.65
C GLU A 97 5.51 25.42 7.91
N VAL A 98 4.86 25.38 9.07
CA VAL A 98 5.44 25.80 10.36
C VAL A 98 6.38 24.74 10.96
N LEU A 99 6.00 23.46 10.88
CA LEU A 99 6.69 22.35 11.55
C LEU A 99 7.78 21.68 10.72
N GLY A 100 7.63 21.66 9.40
CA GLY A 100 8.35 20.73 8.54
C GLY A 100 7.79 19.30 8.62
N GLU A 101 8.33 18.42 7.77
CA GLU A 101 7.74 17.10 7.51
C GLU A 101 7.75 16.16 8.71
N GLU A 102 8.91 15.96 9.36
CA GLU A 102 9.04 14.96 10.43
C GLU A 102 8.13 15.27 11.62
N ALA A 103 8.16 16.51 12.11
CA ALA A 103 7.32 16.95 13.22
C ALA A 103 5.84 16.96 12.84
N PHE A 104 5.48 17.31 11.60
CA PHE A 104 4.09 17.24 11.14
C PHE A 104 3.55 15.81 11.12
N VAL A 105 4.34 14.85 10.63
CA VAL A 105 3.98 13.43 10.63
C VAL A 105 3.79 12.93 12.06
N GLU A 106 4.69 13.30 12.97
CA GLU A 106 4.60 12.95 14.39
C GLU A 106 3.31 13.51 15.04
N VAL A 107 2.95 14.76 14.73
CA VAL A 107 1.69 15.37 15.18
C VAL A 107 0.49 14.59 14.65
N CYS A 108 0.48 14.23 13.35
CA CYS A 108 -0.60 13.43 12.76
C CYS A 108 -0.72 12.06 13.43
N GLU A 109 0.41 11.38 13.67
CA GLU A 109 0.45 10.08 14.32
C GLU A 109 -0.10 10.15 15.75
N LYS A 110 0.44 11.06 16.58
CA LYS A 110 0.00 11.26 17.96
C LYS A 110 -1.48 11.61 18.04
N THR A 111 -1.94 12.50 17.16
CA THR A 111 -3.35 12.87 17.06
C THR A 111 -4.21 11.67 16.72
N MET A 112 -3.86 10.89 15.70
CA MET A 112 -4.62 9.69 15.35
C MET A 112 -4.67 8.66 16.48
N ARG A 113 -3.55 8.43 17.17
CA ARG A 113 -3.52 7.53 18.35
C ARG A 113 -4.44 8.01 19.45
N GLU A 114 -4.43 9.31 19.72
CA GLU A 114 -5.26 9.90 20.78
C GLU A 114 -6.75 9.86 20.43
N MET A 115 -7.07 10.18 19.18
CA MET A 115 -8.43 10.16 18.66
C MET A 115 -9.00 8.75 18.63
N ARG A 116 -8.18 7.76 18.26
CA ARG A 116 -8.56 6.35 18.29
C ARG A 116 -8.98 5.91 19.70
N LYS A 117 -8.26 6.29 20.75
CA LYS A 117 -8.60 5.94 22.15
C LYS A 117 -10.00 6.43 22.56
N HIS A 118 -10.37 7.61 22.07
CA HIS A 118 -11.61 8.29 22.42
C HIS A 118 -12.77 7.98 21.45
N SER A 119 -12.55 7.16 20.43
CA SER A 119 -13.60 6.82 19.48
C SER A 119 -14.73 6.03 20.14
N GLN A 120 -15.96 6.43 19.86
CA GLN A 120 -17.16 5.68 20.28
C GLN A 120 -17.31 4.38 19.50
N ASP A 121 -16.69 4.28 18.32
CA ASP A 121 -16.67 3.06 17.52
C ASP A 121 -15.66 2.05 18.09
N GLU A 122 -16.17 0.93 18.59
CA GLU A 122 -15.35 -0.17 19.11
C GLU A 122 -14.43 -0.78 18.04
N ALA A 123 -14.85 -0.83 16.79
CA ALA A 123 -14.02 -1.32 15.69
C ALA A 123 -12.80 -0.41 15.51
N ILE A 124 -12.98 0.91 15.52
CA ILE A 124 -11.88 1.87 15.46
C ILE A 124 -10.92 1.68 16.64
N ARG A 125 -11.44 1.45 17.85
CA ARG A 125 -10.60 1.23 19.06
C ARG A 125 -9.80 -0.08 18.99
N THR A 126 -10.40 -1.17 18.52
CA THR A 126 -9.85 -2.53 18.66
C THR A 126 -9.09 -3.03 17.44
N GLN A 127 -9.46 -2.60 16.23
CA GLN A 127 -8.83 -3.04 15.00
C GLN A 127 -7.51 -2.31 14.73
N LEU A 128 -6.52 -3.02 14.19
CA LEU A 128 -5.24 -2.40 13.84
C LEU A 128 -5.40 -1.41 12.68
N HIS A 129 -4.51 -0.43 12.63
CA HIS A 129 -4.35 0.50 11.52
C HIS A 129 -2.93 0.35 10.94
N PRO A 130 -2.78 0.12 9.62
CA PRO A 130 -1.49 -0.28 9.06
C PRO A 130 -0.39 0.79 9.17
N TRP A 131 -0.77 2.06 9.31
CA TRP A 131 0.18 3.16 9.52
C TRP A 131 0.57 3.37 10.98
N LEU A 132 -0.25 2.92 11.93
CA LEU A 132 -0.05 3.17 13.36
C LEU A 132 0.51 1.95 14.09
N ASP A 133 0.10 0.75 13.70
CA ASP A 133 0.29 -0.43 14.54
C ASP A 133 1.20 -1.49 13.91
N LEU A 134 1.57 -1.33 12.64
CA LEU A 134 2.51 -2.23 11.99
C LEU A 134 3.92 -1.66 12.05
N ASP A 135 4.86 -2.51 12.46
CA ASP A 135 6.29 -2.24 12.42
C ASP A 135 6.90 -2.93 11.19
N PHE A 136 7.32 -2.13 10.21
CA PHE A 136 7.91 -2.61 8.97
C PHE A 136 9.43 -2.82 9.06
N SER A 137 10.06 -2.59 10.22
CA SER A 137 11.52 -2.64 10.38
C SER A 137 12.14 -3.96 9.93
N LYS A 138 11.42 -5.09 10.08
CA LYS A 138 11.84 -6.41 9.59
C LYS A 138 11.94 -6.48 8.07
N LEU A 139 11.05 -5.82 7.34
CA LEU A 139 11.08 -5.78 5.87
C LEU A 139 12.22 -4.91 5.35
N GLU A 140 12.67 -3.94 6.17
CA GLU A 140 13.73 -2.99 5.84
C GLU A 140 15.15 -3.51 6.13
N GLU A 141 15.27 -4.71 6.72
CA GLU A 141 16.54 -5.29 7.17
C GLU A 141 17.58 -5.40 6.04
N GLY A 142 17.12 -5.64 4.80
CA GLY A 142 17.98 -5.78 3.61
C GLY A 142 18.92 -4.59 3.40
N PHE A 143 18.42 -3.36 3.55
CA PHE A 143 19.26 -2.16 3.44
C PHE A 143 19.74 -1.64 4.81
N ARG A 144 18.97 -1.86 5.89
CA ARG A 144 19.32 -1.36 7.24
C ARG A 144 20.47 -2.10 7.91
N SER A 145 20.62 -3.40 7.67
CA SER A 145 21.70 -4.24 8.24
C SER A 145 23.11 -3.69 7.99
N HIS A 146 23.25 -2.82 6.98
CA HIS A 146 24.51 -2.18 6.59
C HIS A 146 24.55 -0.68 6.94
N GLY A 147 23.70 -0.20 7.86
CA GLY A 147 23.67 1.18 8.32
C GLY A 147 23.11 2.22 7.33
N ALA A 148 22.44 1.79 6.26
CA ALA A 148 21.84 2.73 5.30
C ALA A 148 20.53 3.31 5.85
N ALA A 149 20.34 4.62 5.66
CA ALA A 149 19.13 5.32 6.10
C ALA A 149 17.94 5.17 5.13
N ARG A 150 18.19 4.77 3.89
CA ARG A 150 17.19 4.65 2.82
C ARG A 150 17.45 3.41 1.94
N PRO A 151 16.40 2.86 1.29
CA PRO A 151 16.54 1.75 0.35
C PRO A 151 17.37 2.13 -0.88
N GLN A 152 17.98 1.13 -1.51
CA GLN A 152 18.73 1.31 -2.75
C GLN A 152 17.75 1.50 -3.92
N LYS A 153 17.93 2.58 -4.68
CA LYS A 153 17.12 2.83 -5.87
C LYS A 153 17.56 1.92 -7.02
N ILE A 154 16.58 1.31 -7.69
CA ILE A 154 16.76 0.55 -8.93
C ILE A 154 16.10 1.36 -10.03
N GLU A 155 16.90 1.94 -10.93
CA GLU A 155 16.43 2.94 -11.89
C GLU A 155 15.37 2.41 -12.85
N LEU A 156 15.56 1.19 -13.37
CA LEU A 156 14.66 0.57 -14.34
C LEU A 156 13.62 -0.31 -13.65
N THR A 157 12.33 -0.04 -13.85
CA THR A 157 11.23 -0.79 -13.24
C THR A 157 11.21 -2.25 -13.69
N GLU A 158 11.59 -2.53 -14.94
CA GLU A 158 11.77 -3.88 -15.47
C GLU A 158 12.92 -4.66 -14.80
N HIS A 159 13.81 -4.00 -14.05
CA HIS A 159 14.87 -4.63 -13.23
C HIS A 159 14.49 -4.77 -11.76
N ARG A 160 13.21 -4.56 -11.41
CA ARG A 160 12.69 -4.72 -10.04
C ARG A 160 11.91 -6.02 -9.90
N ALA A 161 12.51 -7.14 -10.31
CA ALA A 161 11.91 -8.44 -10.04
C ALA A 161 12.03 -8.78 -8.55
N ILE A 162 11.13 -9.58 -7.98
CA ILE A 162 11.18 -10.07 -6.59
C ILE A 162 11.67 -11.53 -6.57
N THR A 163 12.42 -11.94 -5.55
CA THR A 163 12.82 -13.35 -5.41
C THR A 163 11.82 -14.18 -4.61
N VAL A 164 11.85 -15.50 -4.76
CA VAL A 164 11.05 -16.41 -3.91
C VAL A 164 11.43 -16.24 -2.43
N ARG A 165 12.71 -16.01 -2.12
CA ARG A 165 13.18 -15.71 -0.76
C ARG A 165 12.49 -14.45 -0.20
N GLN A 166 12.47 -13.36 -0.98
CA GLN A 166 11.82 -12.11 -0.58
C GLN A 166 10.29 -12.25 -0.42
N LEU A 167 9.65 -13.07 -1.27
CA LEU A 167 8.24 -13.41 -1.14
C LEU A 167 7.96 -14.18 0.15
N LYS A 168 8.78 -15.19 0.49
CA LYS A 168 8.65 -15.95 1.73
C LYS A 168 8.85 -15.06 2.97
N GLN A 169 9.78 -14.12 2.93
CA GLN A 169 9.95 -13.13 4.02
C GLN A 169 8.69 -12.26 4.20
N LEU A 170 8.05 -11.85 3.10
CA LEU A 170 6.77 -11.13 3.15
C LEU A 170 5.64 -12.01 3.71
N GLU A 171 5.58 -13.27 3.29
CA GLU A 171 4.63 -14.25 3.83
C GLU A 171 4.82 -14.45 5.33
N GLU A 172 6.05 -14.67 5.78
CA GLU A 172 6.39 -14.80 7.20
C GLU A 172 5.98 -13.56 8.00
N PHE A 173 6.23 -12.36 7.45
CA PHE A 173 5.79 -11.10 8.07
C PHE A 173 4.27 -11.07 8.26
N VAL A 174 3.50 -11.39 7.21
CA VAL A 174 2.03 -11.41 7.27
C VAL A 174 1.52 -12.49 8.23
N LEU A 175 2.04 -13.71 8.10
CA LEU A 175 1.58 -14.85 8.89
C LEU A 175 1.94 -14.74 10.38
N ALA A 176 2.91 -13.91 10.75
CA ALA A 176 3.20 -13.59 12.14
C ALA A 176 1.99 -12.94 12.87
N PHE A 177 1.09 -12.27 12.13
CA PHE A 177 -0.17 -11.74 12.66
C PHE A 177 -1.24 -12.82 12.82
N GLY A 178 -0.95 -14.05 12.42
CA GLY A 178 -1.88 -15.16 12.40
C GLY A 178 -2.31 -15.70 13.76
N ASP A 179 -3.61 -15.81 14.03
CA ASP A 179 -4.14 -16.53 15.21
C ASP A 179 -4.42 -18.02 14.95
N GLN A 180 -4.94 -18.70 15.97
CA GLN A 180 -5.29 -20.13 15.96
C GLN A 180 -6.53 -20.43 15.09
N GLU A 181 -7.38 -19.44 14.83
CA GLU A 181 -8.58 -19.58 14.00
C GLU A 181 -8.31 -19.34 12.51
N GLY A 182 -7.06 -19.03 12.16
CA GLY A 182 -6.65 -18.76 10.79
C GLY A 182 -6.97 -17.34 10.32
N LYS A 183 -7.23 -16.40 11.24
CA LYS A 183 -7.39 -14.98 10.96
C LYS A 183 -6.07 -14.23 11.19
N LEU A 184 -5.97 -13.06 10.57
CA LEU A 184 -4.91 -12.08 10.81
C LEU A 184 -5.39 -11.15 11.94
N ARG A 185 -4.76 -11.25 13.11
CA ARG A 185 -5.17 -10.57 14.35
C ARG A 185 -5.31 -9.07 14.14
N GLY A 186 -6.53 -8.57 14.30
CA GLY A 186 -6.86 -7.15 14.18
C GLY A 186 -6.81 -6.60 12.75
N TRP A 187 -6.62 -7.44 11.73
CA TRP A 187 -6.69 -7.03 10.33
C TRP A 187 -8.12 -7.15 9.80
N TRP A 188 -8.53 -6.18 9.01
CA TRP A 188 -9.90 -6.03 8.53
C TRP A 188 -9.96 -5.38 7.16
N ASN A 189 -11.01 -5.67 6.41
CA ASN A 189 -11.21 -5.12 5.07
C ASN A 189 -11.56 -3.63 5.15
N ARG A 190 -10.64 -2.78 4.72
CA ARG A 190 -10.80 -1.30 4.75
C ARG A 190 -11.43 -0.71 3.50
N ALA A 191 -11.74 -1.56 2.51
CA ALA A 191 -12.34 -1.15 1.24
C ALA A 191 -13.83 -0.82 1.42
N PHE A 192 -14.11 0.46 1.70
CA PHE A 192 -15.46 0.97 1.90
C PHE A 192 -16.37 0.72 0.69
N GLY A 193 -17.65 0.47 0.96
CA GLY A 193 -18.66 0.20 -0.07
C GLY A 193 -18.63 -1.23 -0.63
N LEU A 194 -17.64 -2.04 -0.27
CA LEU A 194 -17.65 -3.46 -0.57
C LEU A 194 -18.38 -4.25 0.54
N PRO A 195 -19.09 -5.35 0.20
CA PRO A 195 -19.76 -6.19 1.19
C PRO A 195 -18.84 -6.73 2.30
N CYS A 196 -17.54 -6.80 2.03
CA CYS A 196 -16.55 -7.27 3.00
C CYS A 196 -16.06 -6.19 3.96
N TYR A 197 -16.44 -4.90 3.80
CA TYR A 197 -15.97 -3.81 4.65
C TYR A 197 -16.15 -4.13 6.15
N GLY A 198 -15.12 -3.85 6.95
CA GLY A 198 -15.13 -4.12 8.39
C GLY A 198 -14.93 -5.60 8.78
N GLN A 199 -15.00 -6.54 7.84
CA GLN A 199 -14.84 -7.96 8.13
C GLN A 199 -13.37 -8.33 8.35
N ALA A 200 -13.13 -9.22 9.33
CA ALA A 200 -11.80 -9.74 9.65
C ALA A 200 -11.19 -10.55 8.49
N ILE A 201 -9.89 -10.37 8.27
CA ILE A 201 -9.16 -10.98 7.15
C ILE A 201 -8.60 -12.35 7.56
N GLY A 202 -8.82 -13.37 6.72
CA GLY A 202 -8.24 -14.70 6.88
C GLY A 202 -6.84 -14.79 6.29
N LYS A 203 -5.97 -15.63 6.89
CA LYS A 203 -4.65 -15.98 6.32
C LYS A 203 -4.75 -16.55 4.91
N ALA A 204 -5.77 -17.37 4.67
CA ALA A 204 -6.03 -17.99 3.38
C ALA A 204 -6.79 -17.08 2.40
N ASP A 205 -7.25 -15.91 2.85
CA ASP A 205 -8.09 -15.00 2.06
C ASP A 205 -7.37 -13.69 1.72
N ILE A 206 -6.23 -13.39 2.36
CA ILE A 206 -5.45 -12.18 2.05
C ILE A 206 -4.98 -12.24 0.59
N ASN A 207 -5.41 -11.25 -0.19
CA ASN A 207 -5.02 -11.10 -1.58
C ASN A 207 -4.09 -9.87 -1.75
N LEU A 208 -3.63 -9.63 -2.96
CA LEU A 208 -2.66 -8.58 -3.23
C LEU A 208 -3.24 -7.17 -3.11
N TYR A 209 -4.56 -6.97 -3.27
CA TYR A 209 -5.20 -5.69 -2.95
C TYR A 209 -5.07 -5.38 -1.45
N THR A 210 -5.42 -6.34 -0.60
CA THR A 210 -5.28 -6.21 0.85
C THR A 210 -3.82 -6.06 1.25
N LEU A 211 -2.93 -6.89 0.71
CA LEU A 211 -1.50 -6.83 1.00
C LEU A 211 -0.91 -5.47 0.60
N CYS A 212 -1.36 -4.90 -0.52
CA CYS A 212 -0.93 -3.58 -0.94
C CYS A 212 -1.41 -2.50 0.05
N ASP A 213 -2.67 -2.56 0.48
CA ASP A 213 -3.26 -1.58 1.41
C ASP A 213 -2.66 -1.66 2.83
N TRP A 214 -2.37 -2.87 3.30
CA TRP A 214 -1.90 -3.12 4.66
C TRP A 214 -0.39 -3.12 4.81
N VAL A 215 0.36 -3.54 3.79
CA VAL A 215 1.82 -3.76 3.90
C VAL A 215 2.57 -2.95 2.87
N ILE A 216 2.39 -3.21 1.58
CA ILE A 216 3.28 -2.64 0.54
C ILE A 216 3.23 -1.13 0.60
N PHE A 217 2.04 -0.54 0.47
CA PHE A 217 1.89 0.90 0.39
C PHE A 217 2.35 1.62 1.67
N PRO A 218 1.94 1.23 2.88
CA PRO A 218 2.44 1.86 4.10
C PRO A 218 3.96 1.68 4.30
N ALA A 219 4.51 0.48 4.04
CA ALA A 219 5.93 0.21 4.24
C ALA A 219 6.83 0.99 3.27
N THR A 220 6.37 1.23 2.04
CA THR A 220 7.15 1.97 1.03
C THR A 220 6.91 3.47 1.06
N ALA A 221 5.91 3.97 1.80
CA ALA A 221 5.46 5.36 1.72
C ALA A 221 6.52 6.39 2.11
N LYS A 222 7.28 6.13 3.17
CA LYS A 222 8.34 7.03 3.65
C LYS A 222 9.44 7.26 2.62
N TYR A 223 9.73 6.22 1.83
CA TYR A 223 10.81 6.24 0.84
C TYR A 223 10.31 6.51 -0.57
N GLN A 224 8.99 6.45 -0.77
CA GLN A 224 8.34 6.52 -2.08
C GLN A 224 9.01 5.61 -3.10
N CYS A 225 9.22 4.34 -2.74
CA CYS A 225 9.87 3.35 -3.59
C CYS A 225 8.94 2.18 -3.93
N SER A 226 9.39 1.28 -4.78
CA SER A 226 8.75 -0.03 -4.96
C SER A 226 9.00 -0.94 -3.75
N TYR A 227 8.22 -2.03 -3.63
CA TYR A 227 8.46 -3.02 -2.58
C TYR A 227 9.81 -3.73 -2.78
N VAL A 228 10.19 -4.01 -4.03
CA VAL A 228 11.49 -4.65 -4.31
C VAL A 228 12.64 -3.76 -3.85
N GLU A 229 12.62 -2.47 -4.15
CA GLU A 229 13.65 -1.54 -3.66
C GLU A 229 13.73 -1.51 -2.13
N LEU A 230 12.60 -1.66 -1.43
CA LEU A 230 12.55 -1.72 0.04
C LEU A 230 13.29 -2.94 0.61
N VAL A 231 13.18 -4.10 -0.05
CA VAL A 231 13.62 -5.40 0.51
C VAL A 231 14.91 -5.95 -0.11
N VAL A 232 15.43 -5.34 -1.18
CA VAL A 232 16.70 -5.76 -1.76
C VAL A 232 17.87 -5.48 -0.82
N PRO A 233 18.93 -6.32 -0.86
CA PRO A 233 20.17 -6.01 -0.18
C PRO A 233 20.74 -4.66 -0.60
N ARG A 234 21.48 -4.03 0.31
CA ARG A 234 22.21 -2.79 0.00
C ARG A 234 23.15 -3.02 -1.19
N GLY A 235 23.17 -2.05 -2.12
CA GLY A 235 24.05 -2.06 -3.29
C GLY A 235 23.47 -2.80 -4.50
N THR A 236 22.30 -3.42 -4.38
CA THR A 236 21.58 -3.99 -5.53
C THR A 236 21.09 -2.88 -6.46
N THR A 237 21.78 -2.68 -7.57
CA THR A 237 21.41 -1.68 -8.60
C THR A 237 20.47 -2.24 -9.67
N GLU A 238 20.39 -3.58 -9.79
CA GLU A 238 19.43 -4.29 -10.63
C GLU A 238 19.10 -5.67 -10.06
N GLN A 239 17.85 -6.11 -10.21
CA GLN A 239 17.38 -7.47 -9.96
C GLN A 239 16.54 -7.91 -11.18
N ARG A 240 17.24 -8.23 -12.28
CA ARG A 240 16.63 -8.56 -13.58
C ARG A 240 15.75 -9.80 -13.48
N PRO A 241 14.56 -9.82 -14.10
CA PRO A 241 13.68 -10.98 -14.04
C PRO A 241 14.22 -12.14 -14.85
N THR A 242 14.11 -13.34 -14.30
CA THR A 242 14.18 -14.58 -15.09
C THR A 242 12.79 -14.87 -15.67
N TRP A 243 11.74 -14.67 -14.88
CA TRP A 243 10.36 -14.93 -15.29
C TRP A 243 9.49 -13.69 -15.10
N PHE A 244 8.58 -13.47 -16.03
CA PHE A 244 7.47 -12.55 -15.85
C PHE A 244 6.29 -13.29 -15.24
N VAL A 245 5.53 -12.65 -14.35
CA VAL A 245 4.36 -13.26 -13.72
C VAL A 245 3.10 -12.52 -14.15
N SER A 246 2.26 -13.21 -14.92
CA SER A 246 0.92 -12.73 -15.29
C SER A 246 -0.09 -13.28 -14.30
N HIS A 247 -0.79 -12.39 -13.60
CA HIS A 247 -1.73 -12.76 -12.56
C HIS A 247 -2.74 -11.65 -12.24
N TRP A 248 -3.79 -12.00 -11.49
CA TRP A 248 -4.75 -11.02 -10.97
C TRP A 248 -4.60 -10.88 -9.45
N TRP A 249 -4.84 -9.67 -8.93
CA TRP A 249 -4.53 -9.34 -7.54
C TRP A 249 -5.47 -9.95 -6.48
N GLY A 250 -6.56 -10.60 -6.87
CA GLY A 250 -7.54 -11.09 -5.90
C GLY A 250 -7.37 -12.55 -5.49
N GLU A 251 -6.38 -13.26 -6.03
CA GLU A 251 -6.01 -14.59 -5.53
C GLU A 251 -5.31 -14.51 -4.17
N PRO A 252 -5.41 -15.56 -3.33
CA PRO A 252 -4.69 -15.60 -2.06
C PRO A 252 -3.17 -15.49 -2.26
N VAL A 253 -2.54 -14.60 -1.48
CA VAL A 253 -1.09 -14.36 -1.52
C VAL A 253 -0.31 -15.62 -1.15
N VAL A 254 -0.80 -16.39 -0.18
CA VAL A 254 -0.20 -17.67 0.23
C VAL A 254 -0.18 -18.66 -0.95
N ASP A 255 -1.30 -18.79 -1.67
CA ASP A 255 -1.40 -19.66 -2.85
C ASP A 255 -0.46 -19.16 -3.98
N PHE A 256 -0.42 -17.84 -4.21
CA PHE A 256 0.47 -17.21 -5.18
C PHE A 256 1.95 -17.52 -4.91
N ILE A 257 2.40 -17.36 -3.66
CA ILE A 257 3.78 -17.62 -3.25
C ILE A 257 4.12 -19.11 -3.35
N ALA A 258 3.18 -19.98 -2.98
CA ALA A 258 3.34 -21.42 -3.14
C ALA A 258 3.50 -21.82 -4.62
N ILE A 259 2.73 -21.22 -5.52
CA ILE A 259 2.83 -21.46 -6.97
C ILE A 259 4.19 -21.04 -7.51
N LEU A 260 4.68 -19.84 -7.18
CA LEU A 260 5.99 -19.38 -7.65
C LEU A 260 7.14 -20.20 -7.05
N SER A 261 7.01 -20.62 -5.79
CA SER A 261 7.98 -21.50 -5.14
C SER A 261 8.04 -22.86 -5.84
N GLN A 262 6.89 -23.47 -6.13
CA GLN A 262 6.80 -24.74 -6.83
C GLN A 262 7.36 -24.64 -8.26
N HIS A 263 7.00 -23.57 -8.98
CA HIS A 263 7.57 -23.30 -10.31
C HIS A 263 9.10 -23.18 -10.25
N SER A 264 9.65 -22.49 -9.25
CA SER A 264 11.11 -22.40 -9.06
C SER A 264 11.76 -23.77 -8.93
N VAL A 265 11.17 -24.66 -8.12
CA VAL A 265 11.64 -26.03 -7.92
C VAL A 265 11.58 -26.85 -9.21
N GLU A 266 10.47 -26.78 -9.95
CA GLU A 266 10.30 -27.52 -11.21
C GLU A 266 11.24 -27.06 -12.32
N ARG A 267 11.67 -25.79 -12.28
CA ARG A 267 12.66 -25.23 -13.19
C ARG A 267 14.11 -25.44 -12.71
N GLY A 268 14.32 -26.08 -11.56
CA GLY A 268 15.65 -26.32 -10.99
C GLY A 268 16.34 -25.04 -10.52
N LEU A 269 15.58 -24.02 -10.13
CA LEU A 269 16.07 -22.71 -9.73
C LEU A 269 16.17 -22.60 -8.20
N THR A 270 17.06 -21.72 -7.71
CA THR A 270 17.17 -21.42 -6.28
C THR A 270 16.04 -20.49 -5.82
N GLU A 271 15.93 -20.25 -4.51
CA GLU A 271 14.98 -19.26 -3.97
C GLU A 271 15.34 -17.81 -4.35
N ASP A 272 16.54 -17.59 -4.86
CA ASP A 272 17.01 -16.29 -5.31
C ASP A 272 16.65 -16.02 -6.79
N ALA A 273 15.89 -16.93 -7.40
CA ALA A 273 15.34 -16.75 -8.74
C ALA A 273 14.40 -15.53 -8.80
N PRO A 274 14.65 -14.56 -9.68
CA PRO A 274 13.87 -13.33 -9.78
C PRO A 274 12.63 -13.48 -10.68
N TYR A 275 11.47 -13.07 -10.14
CA TYR A 275 10.17 -13.04 -10.78
C TYR A 275 9.66 -11.60 -10.87
N TRP A 276 9.37 -11.08 -12.06
CA TRP A 276 8.76 -9.75 -12.18
C TRP A 276 7.27 -9.85 -11.87
N VAL A 277 6.82 -9.11 -10.85
CA VAL A 277 5.43 -9.08 -10.40
C VAL A 277 5.03 -7.62 -10.21
N CYS A 278 3.94 -7.22 -10.87
CA CYS A 278 3.58 -5.82 -11.03
C CYS A 278 3.42 -5.02 -9.72
N ALA A 279 2.81 -5.59 -8.67
CA ALA A 279 2.59 -4.84 -7.43
C ALA A 279 3.89 -4.59 -6.64
N TYR A 280 4.87 -5.50 -6.75
CA TYR A 280 6.13 -5.39 -6.02
C TYR A 280 7.17 -4.56 -6.79
N ALA A 281 7.14 -4.61 -8.12
CA ALA A 281 8.07 -3.90 -9.00
C ALA A 281 7.72 -2.42 -9.20
N ASN A 282 6.44 -2.14 -9.44
CA ASN A 282 5.99 -0.78 -9.68
C ASN A 282 5.96 0.02 -8.37
N ASN A 283 6.25 1.31 -8.47
CA ASN A 283 6.13 2.20 -7.33
C ASN A 283 4.66 2.57 -7.12
N GLN A 284 4.03 1.98 -6.09
CA GLN A 284 2.61 2.16 -5.81
C GLN A 284 2.22 3.61 -5.46
N HIS A 285 3.21 4.47 -5.21
CA HIS A 285 3.00 5.91 -4.97
C HIS A 285 3.06 6.76 -6.25
N LEU A 286 3.64 6.21 -7.34
CA LEU A 286 3.93 6.93 -8.59
C LEU A 286 3.58 6.09 -9.83
N LEU A 287 2.47 5.34 -9.79
CA LEU A 287 2.06 4.42 -10.86
C LEU A 287 1.99 5.04 -12.26
N GLY A 288 1.70 6.34 -12.35
CA GLY A 288 1.65 7.06 -13.63
C GLY A 288 2.98 7.13 -14.39
N ASN A 289 4.11 6.86 -13.71
CA ASN A 289 5.43 6.78 -14.36
C ASN A 289 5.69 5.38 -14.94
N ASP A 290 5.07 4.34 -14.38
CA ASP A 290 5.28 2.94 -14.76
C ASP A 290 4.20 2.45 -15.76
N LEU A 291 3.03 3.09 -15.76
CA LEU A 291 1.92 2.84 -16.69
C LEU A 291 1.90 3.92 -17.78
N SER A 292 2.50 3.60 -18.91
CA SER A 292 2.46 4.45 -20.10
C SER A 292 1.07 4.41 -20.77
N SER A 293 0.71 5.47 -21.51
CA SER A 293 -0.52 5.50 -22.33
C SER A 293 -0.51 4.44 -23.43
N ASP A 294 0.68 4.05 -23.89
CA ASP A 294 0.89 2.90 -24.75
C ASP A 294 1.33 1.67 -23.91
N PRO A 295 0.51 0.61 -23.82
CA PRO A 295 0.89 -0.64 -23.16
C PRO A 295 2.22 -1.24 -23.66
N ALA A 296 2.63 -0.97 -24.90
CA ALA A 296 3.89 -1.45 -25.45
C ALA A 296 5.13 -0.78 -24.82
N GLU A 297 4.98 0.43 -24.29
CA GLU A 297 6.08 1.16 -23.64
C GLU A 297 6.09 0.98 -22.11
N SER A 298 5.15 0.19 -21.58
CA SER A 298 5.01 -0.06 -20.15
C SER A 298 6.16 -0.89 -19.58
N SER A 299 6.37 -0.78 -18.25
CA SER A 299 7.31 -1.64 -17.52
C SER A 299 6.98 -3.13 -17.68
N PHE A 300 5.71 -3.46 -17.90
CA PHE A 300 5.21 -4.81 -18.14
C PHE A 300 5.80 -5.38 -19.43
N ARG A 301 5.67 -4.66 -20.55
CA ARG A 301 6.20 -5.10 -21.86
C ARG A 301 7.72 -5.26 -21.82
N LYS A 302 8.43 -4.31 -21.18
CA LYS A 302 9.89 -4.38 -21.02
C LYS A 302 10.31 -5.59 -20.18
N ALA A 303 9.62 -5.84 -19.06
CA ALA A 303 9.90 -6.99 -18.20
C ALA A 303 9.62 -8.33 -18.90
N ILE A 304 8.56 -8.42 -19.73
CA ILE A 304 8.29 -9.61 -20.56
C ILE A 304 9.46 -9.83 -21.53
N GLY A 305 9.92 -8.78 -22.23
CA GLY A 305 11.03 -8.88 -23.18
C GLY A 305 12.39 -9.26 -22.56
N LEU A 306 12.58 -9.01 -21.26
CA LEU A 306 13.76 -9.45 -20.51
C LEU A 306 13.65 -10.89 -19.97
N SER A 307 12.43 -11.41 -19.83
CA SER A 307 12.17 -12.69 -19.18
C SER A 307 12.32 -13.85 -20.17
N VAL A 308 12.74 -15.02 -19.68
CA VAL A 308 12.83 -16.24 -20.52
C VAL A 308 11.47 -16.87 -20.81
N GLY A 309 10.43 -16.42 -20.08
CA GLY A 309 9.05 -16.86 -20.26
C GLY A 309 8.13 -16.20 -19.26
N THR A 310 6.84 -16.54 -19.35
CA THR A 310 5.79 -16.02 -18.48
C THR A 310 5.12 -17.14 -17.69
N VAL A 311 5.01 -16.94 -16.38
CA VAL A 311 4.20 -17.77 -15.49
C VAL A 311 2.82 -17.16 -15.42
N SER A 312 1.82 -17.84 -15.98
CA SER A 312 0.41 -17.45 -15.84
C SER A 312 -0.17 -18.10 -14.58
N VAL A 313 -0.39 -17.31 -13.53
CA VAL A 313 -0.98 -17.80 -12.29
C VAL A 313 -2.49 -17.91 -12.46
N MET A 314 -3.00 -19.13 -12.28
CA MET A 314 -4.41 -19.45 -12.44
C MET A 314 -5.09 -19.57 -11.08
N ASP A 315 -6.03 -18.67 -10.81
CA ASP A 315 -6.92 -18.80 -9.66
C ASP A 315 -7.99 -19.88 -9.92
N LYS A 316 -8.60 -20.38 -8.83
CA LYS A 316 -9.63 -21.44 -8.88
C LYS A 316 -10.81 -21.09 -9.79
N SER A 317 -11.12 -19.81 -9.95
CA SER A 317 -12.23 -19.32 -10.77
C SER A 317 -11.77 -18.85 -12.16
N ARG A 318 -10.48 -18.95 -12.49
CA ARG A 318 -9.88 -18.52 -13.76
C ARG A 318 -10.14 -17.05 -14.08
N VAL A 319 -10.30 -16.22 -13.05
CA VAL A 319 -10.49 -14.77 -13.16
C VAL A 319 -9.34 -14.13 -13.92
N THR A 320 -8.10 -14.62 -13.78
CA THR A 320 -6.94 -14.18 -14.58
C THR A 320 -7.29 -14.03 -16.08
N TYR A 321 -7.98 -15.01 -16.69
CA TYR A 321 -8.31 -14.97 -18.12
C TYR A 321 -9.48 -14.05 -18.48
N THR A 322 -10.15 -13.45 -17.50
CA THR A 322 -11.18 -12.44 -17.70
C THR A 322 -10.63 -11.01 -17.65
N ARG A 323 -9.36 -10.84 -17.29
CA ARG A 323 -8.70 -9.53 -17.12
C ARG A 323 -7.93 -9.17 -18.39
N ILE A 324 -8.25 -8.00 -18.96
CA ILE A 324 -7.65 -7.54 -20.21
C ILE A 324 -6.12 -7.42 -20.15
N TRP A 325 -5.58 -6.98 -19.01
CA TRP A 325 -4.13 -6.89 -18.81
C TRP A 325 -3.46 -8.26 -18.83
N CYS A 326 -4.03 -9.26 -18.15
CA CYS A 326 -3.51 -10.62 -18.18
C CYS A 326 -3.59 -11.23 -19.59
N ALA A 327 -4.67 -10.96 -20.33
CA ALA A 327 -4.78 -11.40 -21.73
C ALA A 327 -3.70 -10.76 -22.62
N TYR A 328 -3.43 -9.47 -22.44
CA TYR A 328 -2.37 -8.75 -23.16
C TYR A 328 -0.98 -9.29 -22.82
N GLU A 329 -0.70 -9.57 -21.55
CA GLU A 329 0.56 -10.17 -21.09
C GLU A 329 0.77 -11.54 -21.73
N VAL A 330 -0.23 -12.42 -21.69
CA VAL A 330 -0.13 -13.75 -22.32
C VAL A 330 0.07 -13.65 -23.83
N TYR A 331 -0.67 -12.77 -24.52
CA TYR A 331 -0.51 -12.54 -25.96
C TYR A 331 0.91 -12.07 -26.30
N THR A 332 1.40 -11.09 -25.55
CA THR A 332 2.75 -10.51 -25.71
C THR A 332 3.84 -11.55 -25.49
N SER A 333 3.62 -12.52 -24.60
CA SER A 333 4.62 -13.56 -24.30
C SER A 333 4.71 -14.67 -25.34
N ILE A 334 3.66 -14.86 -26.16
CA ILE A 334 3.62 -15.88 -27.22
C ILE A 334 3.90 -15.31 -28.61
N ASP A 335 3.64 -14.01 -28.81
CA ASP A 335 3.85 -13.27 -30.06
C ASP A 335 4.73 -12.03 -29.76
N PRO A 336 6.04 -12.27 -29.50
CA PRO A 336 6.95 -11.25 -28.98
C PRO A 336 7.33 -10.17 -30.00
#